data_AF-A0A2S3ZEP9-F1
#
_entry.id   AF-A0A2S3ZEP9-F1
#
_cell.length_a   1.000
_cell.length_b   1.000
_cell.length_c   1.000
_cell.angle_alpha   90.00
_cell.angle_beta   90.00
_cell.angle_gamma   90.00
#
_symmetry.space_group_name_H-M   'P 1'
#
loop_
_entity.id
_entity.type
_entity.pdbx_description
1 polymer ?
#
loop_
_entity_poly.entity_id
_entity_poly.type
_entity_poly.pdbx_seq_one_letter_code
_entity_poly.pdbx_strand_id
1 'polypeptide(L)'
;MDETVTTGWGDFAVAMVGAAAALAGLVMVAISVNIREILALPGLTARAAAAVGSLVLVVVTGGLLLVPGQPGAVLGVEVLVAVAPAVVLHTISLRHRARNSASGRFSLALYLPLAALQLLPFALGAVLLIVTSTSTGIYLVAAGVILTVIGSMLDAWVLMVEILR
;
A
#
# COMPACT_ATOMS: atom_id res chain seq x y z
N MET A 1 21.38 5.54 -26.73
CA MET A 1 19.93 5.44 -26.51
C MET A 1 19.81 5.08 -25.04
N ASP A 2 19.57 6.08 -24.19
CA ASP A 2 19.47 5.85 -22.75
C ASP A 2 18.14 5.16 -22.49
N GLU A 3 18.17 3.84 -22.52
CA GLU A 3 17.03 3.02 -22.16
C GLU A 3 16.76 3.28 -20.68
N THR A 4 15.73 4.09 -20.40
CA THR A 4 15.33 4.41 -19.03
C THR A 4 14.94 3.12 -18.34
N VAL A 5 15.26 3.00 -17.05
CA VAL A 5 15.04 1.77 -16.26
C VAL A 5 13.57 1.29 -16.35
N THR A 6 12.63 2.21 -16.58
CA THR A 6 11.18 2.00 -16.72
C THR A 6 10.72 1.41 -18.06
N THR A 7 11.61 1.23 -19.04
CA THR A 7 11.26 0.71 -20.37
C THR A 7 10.68 -0.71 -20.25
N GLY A 8 9.50 -0.93 -20.85
CA GLY A 8 8.80 -2.22 -20.80
C GLY A 8 7.87 -2.43 -19.59
N TRP A 9 7.80 -1.48 -18.66
CA TRP A 9 6.93 -1.59 -17.47
C TRP A 9 5.56 -0.92 -17.62
N GLY A 10 5.30 -0.27 -18.76
CA GLY A 10 4.07 0.48 -19.01
C GLY A 10 2.80 -0.37 -18.83
N ASP A 11 2.72 -1.53 -19.48
CA ASP A 11 1.53 -2.39 -19.41
C ASP A 11 1.28 -2.92 -17.99
N PHE A 12 2.35 -3.26 -17.27
CA PHE A 12 2.28 -3.65 -15.87
C PHE A 12 1.72 -2.50 -15.01
N ALA A 13 2.26 -1.29 -15.17
CA ALA A 13 1.78 -0.13 -14.42
C ALA A 13 0.31 0.18 -14.72
N VAL A 14 -0.10 0.20 -16.00
CA VAL A 14 -1.50 0.43 -16.38
C VAL A 14 -2.43 -0.63 -15.76
N ALA A 15 -2.06 -1.91 -15.86
CA ALA A 15 -2.85 -3.00 -15.28
C ALA A 15 -2.99 -2.87 -13.76
N MET A 16 -1.89 -2.62 -13.05
CA MET A 16 -1.89 -2.52 -11.59
C MET A 16 -2.58 -1.25 -11.09
N VAL A 17 -2.42 -0.11 -11.77
CA VAL A 17 -3.13 1.14 -11.47
C VAL A 17 -4.64 0.95 -11.66
N GLY A 18 -5.05 0.37 -12.79
CA GLY A 18 -6.46 0.10 -13.06
C GLY A 18 -7.09 -0.83 -12.04
N ALA A 19 -6.42 -1.95 -11.72
CA ALA A 19 -6.89 -2.90 -10.72
C ALA A 19 -6.98 -2.27 -9.32
N ALA A 20 -5.94 -1.56 -8.88
CA ALA A 20 -5.91 -0.93 -7.56
C ALA A 20 -6.95 0.19 -7.43
N ALA A 21 -7.17 0.99 -8.48
CA ALA A 21 -8.19 2.03 -8.50
C ALA A 21 -9.61 1.43 -8.43
N ALA A 22 -9.87 0.36 -9.17
CA ALA A 22 -11.16 -0.34 -9.12
C ALA A 22 -11.42 -0.94 -7.72
N LEU A 23 -10.43 -1.62 -7.14
CA LEU A 23 -10.53 -2.16 -5.78
C LEU A 23 -10.71 -1.05 -4.73
N ALA A 24 -10.00 0.07 -4.86
CA ALA A 24 -10.16 1.20 -3.95
C ALA A 24 -11.58 1.76 -3.99
N GLY A 25 -12.17 1.85 -5.19
CA GLY A 25 -13.57 2.24 -5.38
C GLY A 25 -14.53 1.27 -4.68
N LEU A 26 -14.38 -0.04 -4.89
CA LEU A 26 -15.21 -1.07 -4.26
C LEU A 26 -15.11 -1.03 -2.72
N VAL A 27 -13.90 -0.88 -2.18
CA VAL A 27 -13.66 -0.77 -0.73
C VAL A 27 -14.30 0.50 -0.17
N MET A 28 -14.17 1.64 -0.86
CA MET A 28 -14.81 2.89 -0.43
C MET A 28 -16.35 2.80 -0.43
N VAL A 29 -16.95 2.08 -1.38
CA VAL A 29 -18.39 1.79 -1.37
C VAL A 29 -18.77 0.91 -0.19
N ALA A 30 -18.00 -0.14 0.11
CA ALA A 30 -18.26 -0.98 1.27
C ALA A 30 -18.17 -0.18 2.60
N ILE A 31 -17.19 0.72 2.71
CA ILE A 31 -17.01 1.60 3.88
C ILE A 31 -18.18 2.58 4.02
N SER A 32 -18.68 3.16 2.91
CA SER A 32 -19.75 4.16 2.99
C SER A 32 -21.07 3.57 3.46
N VAL A 33 -21.39 2.33 3.06
CA VAL A 33 -22.60 1.62 3.49
C VAL A 33 -22.53 1.18 4.95
N ASN A 34 -21.33 0.93 5.50
CA ASN A 34 -21.11 0.47 6.88
C ASN A 34 -20.48 1.54 7.78
N ILE A 35 -20.63 2.83 7.43
CA ILE A 35 -19.91 3.92 8.09
C ILE A 35 -20.28 4.06 9.57
N ARG A 36 -21.54 3.76 9.93
CA ARG A 36 -22.03 3.88 11.32
C ARG A 36 -21.37 2.85 12.22
N GLU A 37 -21.25 1.61 11.75
CA GLU A 37 -20.62 0.49 12.43
C GLU A 37 -19.11 0.72 12.55
N ILE A 38 -18.47 1.21 11.49
CA ILE A 38 -17.04 1.55 11.49
C ILE A 38 -16.73 2.66 12.50
N LEU A 39 -17.61 3.65 12.66
CA LEU A 39 -17.43 4.72 13.64
C LEU A 39 -17.75 4.28 15.07
N ALA A 40 -18.59 3.26 15.26
CA ALA A 40 -18.95 2.75 16.58
C ALA A 40 -17.82 1.92 17.22
N LEU A 41 -16.98 1.27 16.42
CA LEU A 41 -15.92 0.38 16.89
C LEU A 41 -14.54 1.06 16.88
N PRO A 42 -13.87 1.20 18.04
CA PRO A 42 -12.60 1.91 18.13
C PRO A 42 -11.49 1.19 17.35
N GLY A 43 -10.91 1.88 16.37
CA GLY A 43 -9.78 1.41 15.56
C GLY A 43 -10.17 0.89 14.17
N LEU A 44 -11.45 0.64 13.88
CA LEU A 44 -11.88 0.23 12.53
C LEU A 44 -11.68 1.34 11.50
N THR A 45 -11.87 2.61 11.88
CA THR A 45 -11.63 3.76 10.99
C THR A 45 -10.17 3.82 10.54
N ALA A 46 -9.22 3.56 11.43
CA ALA A 46 -7.79 3.55 11.09
C ALA A 46 -7.44 2.40 10.14
N ARG A 47 -8.06 1.22 10.33
CA ARG A 47 -7.89 0.07 9.43
C ARG A 47 -8.47 0.32 8.04
N ALA A 48 -9.68 0.88 7.99
CA ALA A 48 -10.31 1.27 6.74
C ALA A 48 -9.44 2.27 5.97
N ALA A 49 -8.92 3.29 6.66
CA ALA A 49 -8.00 4.27 6.08
C ALA A 49 -6.68 3.63 5.60
N ALA A 50 -6.12 2.68 6.36
CA ALA A 50 -4.89 1.97 5.96
C ALA A 50 -5.11 1.10 4.72
N ALA A 51 -6.22 0.36 4.62
CA ALA A 51 -6.54 -0.47 3.45
C ALA A 51 -6.70 0.38 2.18
N VAL A 52 -7.48 1.47 2.25
CA VAL A 52 -7.67 2.39 1.13
C VAL A 52 -6.36 3.12 0.80
N GLY A 53 -5.61 3.58 1.82
CA GLY A 53 -4.33 4.24 1.65
C GLY A 53 -3.30 3.35 0.95
N SER A 54 -3.26 2.05 1.25
CA SER A 54 -2.41 1.07 0.57
C SER A 54 -2.76 0.94 -0.92
N LEU A 55 -4.05 0.91 -1.28
CA LEU A 55 -4.47 0.87 -2.69
C LEU A 55 -4.15 2.17 -3.42
N VAL A 56 -4.34 3.31 -2.76
CA VAL A 56 -3.96 4.63 -3.30
C VAL A 56 -2.45 4.71 -3.52
N LEU A 57 -1.63 4.18 -2.61
CA LEU A 57 -0.18 4.11 -2.79
C LEU A 57 0.19 3.35 -4.07
N VAL A 58 -0.48 2.24 -4.36
CA VAL A 58 -0.26 1.47 -5.61
C VAL A 58 -0.64 2.30 -6.83
N VAL A 59 -1.78 2.98 -6.80
CA VAL A 59 -2.23 3.87 -7.89
C VAL A 59 -1.23 4.99 -8.14
N VAL A 60 -0.77 5.68 -7.09
CA VAL A 60 0.23 6.75 -7.22
C VAL A 60 1.54 6.19 -7.75
N THR A 61 2.06 5.10 -7.17
CA THR A 61 3.35 4.52 -7.58
C THR A 61 3.33 4.04 -9.03
N GLY A 62 2.25 3.37 -9.46
CA GLY A 62 2.10 2.96 -10.85
C GLY A 62 1.91 4.15 -11.80
N GLY A 63 1.22 5.21 -11.37
CA GLY A 63 1.11 6.46 -12.13
C GLY A 63 2.47 7.15 -12.32
N LEU A 64 3.32 7.17 -11.30
CA LEU A 64 4.69 7.68 -11.40
C LEU A 64 5.53 6.84 -12.37
N LEU A 65 5.36 5.51 -12.36
CA LEU A 65 6.07 4.61 -13.29
C LEU A 65 5.71 4.87 -14.77
N LEU A 66 4.54 5.46 -15.04
CA LEU A 66 4.08 5.81 -16.38
C LEU A 66 4.62 7.15 -16.90
N VAL A 67 5.29 7.95 -16.06
CA VAL A 67 5.88 9.22 -16.49
C VAL A 67 7.07 8.94 -17.42
N PRO A 68 6.99 9.32 -18.71
CA PRO A 68 8.02 8.98 -19.68
C PRO A 68 9.30 9.81 -19.45
N GLY A 69 10.46 9.20 -19.70
CA GLY A 69 11.75 9.90 -19.66
C GLY A 69 12.27 10.25 -18.26
N GLN A 70 11.68 9.68 -17.21
CA GLN A 70 12.07 9.97 -15.84
C GLN A 70 13.35 9.19 -15.43
N PRO A 71 14.35 9.84 -14.81
CA PRO A 71 15.51 9.14 -14.26
C PRO A 71 15.10 8.23 -13.10
N GLY A 72 15.70 7.03 -13.02
CA GLY A 72 15.38 6.05 -11.97
C GLY A 72 15.54 6.59 -10.53
N ALA A 73 16.54 7.43 -10.29
CA ALA A 73 16.72 8.07 -8.99
C ALA A 73 15.58 9.02 -8.60
N VAL A 74 15.02 9.77 -9.56
CA VAL A 74 13.87 10.68 -9.31
C VAL A 74 12.63 9.87 -8.99
N LEU A 75 12.36 8.81 -9.75
CA LEU A 75 11.28 7.87 -9.46
C LEU A 75 11.44 7.28 -8.05
N GLY A 76 12.65 6.89 -7.66
CA GLY A 76 12.94 6.39 -6.32
C GLY A 76 12.58 7.39 -5.21
N VAL A 77 12.93 8.67 -5.37
CA VAL A 77 12.57 9.72 -4.42
C VAL A 77 11.06 9.90 -4.33
N GLU A 78 10.36 9.97 -5.46
CA GLU A 78 8.92 10.17 -5.50
C GLU A 78 8.15 8.99 -4.87
N VAL A 79 8.59 7.75 -5.13
CA VAL A 79 8.03 6.56 -4.48
C VAL A 79 8.26 6.63 -2.97
N LEU A 80 9.42 7.06 -2.51
CA LEU A 80 9.73 7.18 -1.09
C LEU A 80 8.85 8.25 -0.40
N VAL A 81 8.57 9.35 -1.09
CA VAL A 81 7.61 10.38 -0.65
C VAL A 81 6.19 9.83 -0.63
N ALA A 82 5.78 9.07 -1.65
CA ALA A 82 4.45 8.46 -1.72
C ALA A 82 4.21 7.42 -0.61
N VAL A 83 5.26 6.71 -0.17
CA VAL A 83 5.19 5.72 0.92
C VAL A 83 4.97 6.39 2.29
N ALA A 84 5.39 7.64 2.49
CA ALA A 84 5.34 8.29 3.80
C ALA A 84 3.91 8.36 4.41
N PRO A 85 2.86 8.79 3.68
CA PRO A 85 1.48 8.72 4.15
C PRO A 85 1.03 7.30 4.55
N ALA A 86 1.40 6.29 3.76
CA ALA A 86 1.03 4.90 4.04
C ALA A 86 1.67 4.39 5.35
N VAL A 87 2.94 4.74 5.59
CA VAL A 87 3.63 4.43 6.85
C VAL A 87 2.95 5.12 8.03
N VAL A 88 2.54 6.38 7.89
CA VAL A 88 1.81 7.10 8.95
C VAL A 88 0.48 6.42 9.27
N LEU A 89 -0.30 6.04 8.27
CA LEU A 89 -1.57 5.34 8.48
C LEU A 89 -1.38 3.97 9.15
N HIS A 90 -0.41 3.17 8.70
CA HIS A 90 -0.08 1.88 9.30
C HIS A 90 0.40 2.01 10.75
N THR A 91 1.23 3.02 11.05
CA THR A 91 1.71 3.27 12.42
C THR A 91 0.59 3.74 13.36
N ILE A 92 -0.36 4.54 12.88
CA ILE A 92 -1.55 4.93 13.64
C ILE A 92 -2.41 3.69 13.95
N SER A 93 -2.66 2.84 12.95
CA SER A 93 -3.39 1.57 13.11
C SER A 93 -2.72 0.64 14.12
N LEU A 94 -1.40 0.48 14.03
CA LEU A 94 -0.59 -0.30 14.98
C LEU A 94 -0.67 0.25 16.40
N ARG A 95 -0.55 1.57 16.58
CA ARG A 95 -0.64 2.22 17.90
C ARG A 95 -2.02 2.06 18.52
N HIS A 96 -3.08 2.16 17.73
CA HIS A 96 -4.44 1.89 18.22
C HIS A 96 -4.59 0.43 18.69
N ARG A 97 -4.07 -0.53 17.93
CA ARG A 97 -4.10 -1.96 18.28
C ARG A 97 -3.29 -2.26 19.55
N ALA A 98 -2.11 -1.66 19.68
CA ALA A 98 -1.26 -1.82 20.86
C ALA A 98 -1.87 -1.18 22.13
N ARG A 99 -2.59 -0.06 22.00
CA ARG A 99 -3.26 0.62 23.12
C ARG A 99 -4.54 -0.10 23.54
N ASN A 100 -5.29 -0.67 22.59
CA ASN A 100 -6.45 -1.50 22.87
C ASN A 100 -6.03 -2.95 23.16
N SER A 101 -5.44 -3.14 24.34
CA SER A 101 -4.88 -4.39 24.88
C SER A 101 -5.85 -5.58 25.00
N ALA A 102 -7.11 -5.43 24.55
CA ALA A 102 -8.08 -6.52 24.41
C ALA A 102 -7.82 -7.40 23.17
N SER A 103 -7.07 -6.88 22.17
CA SER A 103 -6.63 -7.67 21.01
C SER A 103 -5.37 -8.45 21.38
N GLY A 104 -5.51 -9.76 21.61
CA GLY A 104 -4.42 -10.61 22.09
C GLY A 104 -3.12 -10.50 21.26
N ARG A 105 -1.97 -10.73 21.90
CA ARG A 105 -0.61 -10.64 21.31
C ARG A 105 -0.47 -11.32 19.95
N PHE A 106 -1.23 -12.39 19.71
CA PHE A 106 -1.32 -13.12 18.45
C PHE A 106 -1.82 -12.26 17.27
N SER A 107 -2.79 -11.38 17.54
CA SER A 107 -3.40 -10.47 16.57
C SER A 107 -2.49 -9.31 16.16
N LEU A 108 -1.56 -8.92 17.05
CA LEU A 108 -0.51 -7.94 16.76
C LEU A 108 0.66 -8.60 16.01
N ALA A 109 1.02 -9.83 16.43
CA ALA A 109 2.10 -10.62 15.82
C ALA A 109 1.81 -11.03 14.38
N LEU A 110 0.55 -11.17 13.99
CA LEU A 110 0.17 -11.43 12.60
C LEU A 110 0.14 -10.14 11.75
N TYR A 111 -0.28 -9.01 12.33
CA TYR A 111 -0.45 -7.76 11.58
C TYR A 111 0.89 -7.09 11.22
N LEU A 112 1.86 -7.15 12.13
CA LEU A 112 3.19 -6.58 11.94
C LEU A 112 3.95 -7.13 10.72
N PRO A 113 4.02 -8.47 10.49
CA PRO A 113 4.67 -9.01 9.30
C PRO A 113 3.91 -8.69 8.01
N LEU A 114 2.57 -8.60 8.04
CA LEU A 114 1.80 -8.19 6.85
C LEU A 114 2.07 -6.73 6.47
N ALA A 115 2.05 -5.82 7.43
CA ALA A 115 2.37 -4.41 7.19
C ALA A 115 3.82 -4.24 6.71
N ALA A 116 4.76 -4.98 7.30
CA ALA A 116 6.15 -5.01 6.87
C ALA A 116 6.29 -5.56 5.44
N LEU A 117 5.55 -6.61 5.09
CA LEU A 117 5.58 -7.21 3.75
C LEU A 117 5.01 -6.29 2.67
N GLN A 118 4.06 -5.40 3.01
CA GLN A 118 3.55 -4.37 2.10
C GLN A 118 4.56 -3.23 1.90
N LEU A 119 5.13 -2.70 2.99
CA LEU A 119 5.90 -1.45 2.96
C LEU A 119 7.41 -1.63 2.71
N LEU A 120 8.00 -2.73 3.16
CA LEU A 120 9.44 -2.97 2.99
C LEU A 120 9.89 -3.05 1.53
N PRO A 121 9.18 -3.74 0.61
CA PRO A 121 9.62 -3.83 -0.78
C PRO A 121 9.60 -2.47 -1.48
N PHE A 122 8.62 -1.60 -1.16
CA PHE A 122 8.58 -0.23 -1.67
C PHE A 122 9.76 0.61 -1.15
N ALA A 123 10.03 0.56 0.16
CA ALA A 123 11.14 1.30 0.75
C ALA A 123 12.50 0.83 0.23
N LEU A 124 12.71 -0.50 0.16
CA LEU A 124 13.94 -1.09 -0.36
C LEU A 124 14.12 -0.83 -1.86
N GLY A 125 13.04 -0.98 -2.65
CA GLY A 125 13.04 -0.69 -4.07
C GLY A 125 13.35 0.78 -4.36
N ALA A 126 12.73 1.71 -3.63
CA ALA A 126 12.99 3.14 -3.73
C ALA A 126 14.46 3.50 -3.39
N VAL A 127 14.99 2.96 -2.27
CA VAL A 127 16.39 3.20 -1.88
C VAL A 127 17.36 2.65 -2.94
N LEU A 128 17.10 1.46 -3.49
CA LEU A 128 17.94 0.88 -4.54
C LEU A 128 17.89 1.67 -5.85
N LEU A 129 16.73 2.23 -6.20
CA LEU A 129 16.62 3.13 -7.36
C LEU A 129 17.42 4.42 -7.16
N ILE A 130 17.43 4.98 -5.94
CA ILE A 130 18.20 6.18 -5.59
C ILE A 130 19.71 5.90 -5.63
N VAL A 131 20.15 4.79 -5.03
CA VAL A 131 21.58 4.50 -4.83
C VAL A 131 22.24 3.93 -6.09
N THR A 132 21.56 3.03 -6.79
CA THR A 132 22.20 2.20 -7.83
C THR A 132 21.56 2.37 -9.20
N SER A 133 20.37 3.01 -9.30
CA SER A 133 19.61 3.17 -10.56
C SER A 133 19.48 1.88 -11.38
N THR A 134 19.50 0.72 -10.69
CA THR A 134 19.52 -0.60 -11.33
C THR A 134 18.10 -1.09 -11.56
N SER A 135 17.90 -1.90 -12.61
CA SER A 135 16.62 -2.57 -12.91
C SER A 135 16.05 -3.36 -11.72
N THR A 136 16.91 -3.90 -10.85
CA THR A 136 16.56 -4.56 -9.59
C THR A 136 15.63 -3.73 -8.70
N GLY A 137 15.81 -2.39 -8.68
CA GLY A 137 14.96 -1.49 -7.91
C GLY A 137 13.51 -1.51 -8.39
N ILE A 138 13.28 -1.54 -9.71
CA ILE A 138 11.93 -1.61 -10.28
C ILE A 138 11.27 -2.96 -10.02
N TYR A 139 12.00 -4.07 -10.11
CA TYR A 139 11.46 -5.39 -9.75
C TYR A 139 10.97 -5.43 -8.29
N LEU A 140 11.68 -4.78 -7.37
CA LEU A 140 11.27 -4.69 -5.98
C LEU A 140 10.04 -3.79 -5.78
N VAL A 141 9.98 -2.66 -6.49
CA VAL A 141 8.78 -1.80 -6.49
C VAL A 141 7.58 -2.57 -7.05
N ALA A 142 7.74 -3.31 -8.14
CA ALA A 142 6.70 -4.15 -8.73
C ALA A 142 6.23 -5.25 -7.77
N ALA A 143 7.16 -5.91 -7.07
CA ALA A 143 6.82 -6.87 -6.02
C ALA A 143 6.04 -6.19 -4.87
N GLY A 144 6.45 -5.00 -4.45
CA GLY A 144 5.76 -4.19 -3.44
C GLY A 144 4.33 -3.83 -3.86
N VAL A 145 4.13 -3.46 -5.13
CA VAL A 145 2.82 -3.21 -5.72
C VAL A 145 1.91 -4.43 -5.59
N ILE A 146 2.38 -5.61 -6.01
CA ILE A 146 1.59 -6.85 -5.94
C ILE A 146 1.24 -7.20 -4.49
N LEU A 147 2.24 -7.19 -3.60
CA LEU A 147 2.05 -7.53 -2.19
C LEU A 147 1.10 -6.55 -1.48
N THR A 148 1.12 -5.28 -1.87
CA THR A 148 0.25 -4.25 -1.30
C THR A 148 -1.18 -4.36 -1.80
N VAL A 149 -1.40 -4.71 -3.06
CA VAL A 149 -2.75 -5.05 -3.55
C VAL A 149 -3.31 -6.25 -2.78
N ILE A 150 -2.56 -7.35 -2.67
CA ILE A 150 -3.01 -8.54 -1.92
C ILE A 150 -3.30 -8.19 -0.46
N GLY A 151 -2.35 -7.51 0.19
CA GLY A 151 -2.44 -7.16 1.61
C GLY A 151 -3.60 -6.21 1.92
N SER A 152 -3.81 -5.18 1.09
CA SER A 152 -4.94 -4.27 1.24
C SER A 152 -6.30 -4.96 1.06
N MET A 153 -6.39 -5.94 0.16
CA MET A 153 -7.60 -6.72 -0.05
C MET A 153 -7.92 -7.62 1.15
N LEU A 154 -6.88 -8.23 1.75
CA LEU A 154 -7.02 -8.97 3.00
C LEU A 154 -7.44 -8.06 4.15
N ASP A 155 -6.84 -6.87 4.27
CA ASP A 155 -7.21 -5.89 5.31
C ASP A 155 -8.68 -5.44 5.18
N ALA A 156 -9.13 -5.17 3.96
CA ALA A 156 -10.53 -4.84 3.67
C ALA A 156 -11.47 -6.00 4.00
N TRP A 157 -11.09 -7.24 3.68
CA TRP A 157 -11.89 -8.42 4.03
C TRP A 157 -12.00 -8.62 5.54
N VAL A 158 -10.89 -8.53 6.29
CA VAL A 158 -10.93 -8.67 7.75
C VAL A 158 -11.77 -7.57 8.38
N LEU A 159 -11.69 -6.34 7.86
CA LEU A 159 -12.55 -5.23 8.28
C LEU A 159 -14.04 -5.58 8.13
N MET A 160 -14.45 -6.13 6.99
CA MET A 160 -15.85 -6.53 6.76
C MET A 160 -16.30 -7.64 7.71
N VAL A 161 -15.44 -8.64 7.96
CA VAL A 161 -15.76 -9.73 8.89
C VAL A 161 -15.88 -9.22 10.33
N GLU A 162 -15.07 -8.24 10.73
CA GLU A 162 -15.14 -7.64 12.07
C GLU A 162 -16.39 -6.76 12.28
N ILE A 163 -16.94 -6.15 11.22
CA ILE A 163 -18.18 -5.37 11.28
C ILE A 163 -19.41 -6.28 11.52
N LEU A 164 -19.39 -7.49 10.97
CA LEU A 164 -20.52 -8.44 11.04
C LEU A 164 -20.46 -9.40 12.25
N ARG A 165 -19.44 -9.29 13.10
CA ARG A 165 -19.28 -10.09 14.32
C ARG A 165 -19.90 -9.43 15.53
#